data_AF-A0AA88IVH5-F1
#
_entry.id   AF-A0AA88IVH5-F1
#
_cell.length_a   1.000
_cell.length_b   1.000
_cell.length_c   1.000
_cell.angle_alpha   90.00
_cell.angle_beta   90.00
_cell.angle_gamma   90.00
#
_symmetry.space_group_name_H-M   'P 1'
#
loop_
_entity.id
_entity.type
_entity.pdbx_description
1 polymer ?
#
loop_
_entity_poly.entity_id
_entity_poly.type
_entity_poly.pdbx_seq_one_letter_code
_entity_poly.pdbx_strand_id
1 'polypeptide(L)'
;MTLKCQKTKKKTREILIKKVEDFDKLVGLLKEKLVSVGRSQKVQILTLVPESWSKKKVATEFQVTKYMVKQARKLKREKGILAIPDPKNSNTLSKNTVKLVTDFYQSDENSRVLPRAKDKVSIKKNIYMQKRLILSNLRELYSCFKCECPNWKIGFSKFCSIRPKWQVLAGSAGTHTVCVCSIHQNMKLLLEAVKIEESYKDLIKMLVCNVENSECMLHHCDNCLSDDALIEYLTAKLSEDYDLEEEIIISQWVNTDRTEMVKQSISVEGFISLLSKLVENLIPHSYITKSQSKTFKKLKEDPPLNTAIVVMDFSENLFLHHSK
;
A
#
# COMPACT_ATOMS: atom_id res chain seq x y z
N MET A 1 -3.69 86.30 10.87
CA MET A 1 -4.07 85.00 10.26
C MET A 1 -3.28 83.78 10.78
N THR A 2 -2.30 83.94 11.67
CA THR A 2 -1.36 82.88 12.11
C THR A 2 -1.84 82.00 13.26
N LEU A 3 -2.61 82.53 14.23
CA LEU A 3 -3.05 81.80 15.43
C LEU A 3 -4.16 80.75 15.18
N LYS A 4 -5.10 81.01 14.25
CA LYS A 4 -6.13 80.03 13.85
C LYS A 4 -5.51 78.81 13.15
N CYS A 5 -4.45 79.01 12.36
CA CYS A 5 -3.72 77.96 11.65
C CYS A 5 -2.87 77.07 12.60
N GLN A 6 -2.38 77.61 13.71
CA GLN A 6 -1.64 76.85 14.72
C GLN A 6 -2.57 76.01 15.62
N LYS A 7 -3.75 76.52 16.01
CA LYS A 7 -4.75 75.77 16.78
C LYS A 7 -5.36 74.60 16.00
N THR A 8 -5.61 74.78 14.70
CA THR A 8 -6.04 73.67 13.83
C THR A 8 -4.94 72.61 13.68
N LYS A 9 -3.69 73.01 13.44
CA LYS A 9 -2.54 72.07 13.37
C LYS A 9 -2.35 71.26 14.65
N LYS A 10 -2.51 71.86 15.84
CA LYS A 10 -2.40 71.16 17.13
C LYS A 10 -3.52 70.12 17.31
N LYS A 11 -4.76 70.50 17.02
CA LYS A 11 -5.92 69.59 17.09
C LYS A 11 -5.81 68.43 16.08
N THR A 12 -5.33 68.68 14.87
CA THR A 12 -5.08 67.62 13.87
C THR A 12 -4.00 66.65 14.34
N ARG A 13 -2.94 67.15 15.02
CA ARG A 13 -1.86 66.33 15.56
C ARG A 13 -2.33 65.42 16.70
N GLU A 14 -3.17 65.93 17.60
CA GLU A 14 -3.80 65.15 18.68
C GLU A 14 -4.71 64.03 18.13
N ILE A 15 -5.49 64.31 17.09
CA ILE A 15 -6.34 63.30 16.42
C ILE A 15 -5.49 62.20 15.75
N LEU A 16 -4.36 62.58 15.13
CA LEU A 16 -3.43 61.63 14.51
C LEU A 16 -2.80 60.69 15.54
N ILE A 17 -2.37 61.21 16.69
CA ILE A 17 -1.80 60.41 17.77
C ILE A 17 -2.80 59.36 18.25
N LYS A 18 -4.04 59.78 18.51
CA LYS A 18 -5.10 58.87 18.97
C LYS A 18 -5.40 57.75 17.95
N LYS A 19 -5.40 58.07 16.65
CA LYS A 19 -5.58 57.06 15.59
C LYS A 19 -4.43 56.05 15.51
N VAL A 20 -3.20 56.48 15.78
CA VAL A 20 -2.03 55.58 15.81
C VAL A 20 -2.14 54.63 17.02
N GLU A 21 -2.50 55.14 18.19
CA GLU A 21 -2.71 54.32 19.39
C GLU A 21 -3.81 53.27 19.18
N ASP A 22 -4.94 53.65 18.59
CA ASP A 22 -6.04 52.73 18.31
C ASP A 22 -5.64 51.67 17.26
N PHE A 23 -4.79 52.04 16.30
CA PHE A 23 -4.24 51.11 15.31
C PHE A 23 -3.27 50.11 15.94
N ASP A 24 -2.38 50.55 16.83
CA ASP A 24 -1.45 49.67 17.53
C ASP A 24 -2.19 48.70 18.45
N LYS A 25 -3.26 49.15 19.12
CA LYS A 25 -4.17 48.28 19.88
C LYS A 25 -4.82 47.22 18.99
N LEU A 26 -5.34 47.61 17.83
CA LEU A 26 -5.94 46.67 16.87
C LEU A 26 -4.92 45.61 16.43
N VAL A 27 -3.70 46.02 16.08
CA VAL A 27 -2.62 45.09 15.71
C VAL A 27 -2.28 44.13 16.86
N GLY A 28 -2.25 44.63 18.11
CA GLY A 28 -2.08 43.80 19.31
C GLY A 28 -3.13 42.70 19.42
N LEU A 29 -4.42 43.05 19.31
CA LEU A 29 -5.52 42.09 19.37
C LEU A 29 -5.45 41.05 18.24
N LEU A 30 -5.04 41.46 17.04
CA LEU A 30 -4.85 40.54 15.91
C LEU A 30 -3.72 39.54 16.18
N LYS A 31 -2.63 39.94 16.83
CA LYS A 31 -1.53 39.03 17.22
C LYS A 31 -1.99 37.99 18.24
N GLU A 32 -2.72 38.41 19.27
CA GLU A 32 -3.28 37.49 20.28
C GLU A 32 -4.20 36.46 19.63
N LYS A 33 -5.07 36.91 18.71
CA LYS A 33 -5.96 35.99 18.00
C LYS A 33 -5.20 35.01 17.11
N LEU A 34 -4.09 35.43 16.49
CA LEU A 34 -3.28 34.56 15.64
C LEU A 34 -2.64 33.40 16.42
N VAL A 35 -2.34 33.53 17.71
CA VAL A 35 -1.75 32.43 18.50
C VAL A 35 -2.71 31.25 18.65
N SER A 36 -4.01 31.52 18.81
CA SER A 36 -5.04 30.52 19.14
C SER A 36 -5.70 29.82 17.94
N VAL A 37 -5.45 30.28 16.71
CA VAL A 37 -6.22 29.87 15.52
C VAL A 37 -5.46 29.00 14.52
N GLY A 38 -6.21 28.21 13.75
CA GLY A 38 -5.70 27.33 12.71
C GLY A 38 -5.15 28.09 11.49
N ARG A 39 -4.40 27.40 10.62
CA ARG A 39 -3.70 28.02 9.47
C ARG A 39 -4.63 28.80 8.54
N SER A 40 -5.82 28.31 8.24
CA SER A 40 -6.79 28.99 7.36
C SER A 40 -7.25 30.32 7.94
N GLN A 41 -7.63 30.33 9.22
CA GLN A 41 -8.01 31.52 9.97
C GLN A 41 -6.83 32.51 10.11
N LYS A 42 -5.59 32.02 10.25
CA LYS A 42 -4.41 32.90 10.21
C LYS A 42 -4.30 33.66 8.89
N VAL A 43 -4.51 32.97 7.75
CA VAL A 43 -4.49 33.62 6.43
C VAL A 43 -5.65 34.61 6.27
N GLN A 44 -6.84 34.27 6.79
CA GLN A 44 -8.01 35.15 6.80
C GLN A 44 -7.75 36.44 7.59
N ILE A 45 -7.23 36.34 8.81
CA ILE A 45 -6.91 37.51 9.66
C ILE A 45 -5.85 38.40 9.01
N LEU A 46 -4.84 37.80 8.38
CA LEU A 46 -3.79 38.55 7.68
C LEU A 46 -4.30 39.36 6.47
N THR A 47 -5.55 39.18 6.02
CA THR A 47 -6.17 40.05 5.00
C THR A 47 -6.50 41.46 5.52
N LEU A 48 -6.60 41.64 6.84
CA LEU A 48 -6.87 42.92 7.49
C LEU A 48 -5.63 43.82 7.62
N VAL A 49 -4.44 43.27 7.39
CA VAL A 49 -3.17 43.98 7.57
C VAL A 49 -3.03 45.07 6.48
N PRO A 50 -2.53 46.27 6.84
CA PRO A 50 -2.35 47.35 5.87
C PRO A 50 -1.42 46.97 4.70
N GLU A 51 -1.76 47.45 3.51
CA GLU A 51 -0.94 47.25 2.31
C GLU A 51 0.35 48.05 2.32
N SER A 52 0.39 49.13 3.11
CA SER A 52 1.57 49.98 3.32
C SER A 52 2.74 49.23 3.97
N TRP A 53 2.48 48.11 4.67
CA TRP A 53 3.54 47.33 5.28
C TRP A 53 4.21 46.41 4.26
N SER A 54 5.53 46.24 4.35
CA SER A 54 6.22 45.26 3.51
C SER A 54 5.89 43.84 3.94
N LYS A 55 5.93 42.86 3.02
CA LYS A 55 5.69 41.44 3.36
C LYS A 55 6.64 40.94 4.45
N LYS A 56 7.87 41.47 4.49
CA LYS A 56 8.89 41.15 5.51
C LYS A 56 8.48 41.71 6.87
N LYS A 57 8.02 42.98 6.92
CA LYS A 57 7.53 43.60 8.14
C LYS A 57 6.35 42.82 8.74
N VAL A 58 5.34 42.48 7.92
CA VAL A 58 4.18 41.69 8.37
C VAL A 58 4.61 40.31 8.91
N ALA A 59 5.52 39.63 8.22
CA ALA A 59 6.01 38.32 8.65
C ALA A 59 6.72 38.38 10.01
N THR A 60 7.56 39.38 10.24
CA THR A 60 8.25 39.59 11.52
C THR A 60 7.27 39.99 12.62
N GLU A 61 6.39 40.95 12.35
CA GLU A 61 5.48 41.53 13.34
C GLU A 61 4.47 40.51 13.89
N PHE A 62 3.94 39.67 13.01
CA PHE A 62 2.94 38.65 13.33
C PHE A 62 3.56 37.25 13.55
N GLN A 63 4.88 37.12 13.48
CA GLN A 63 5.61 35.83 13.59
C GLN A 63 5.07 34.74 12.65
N VAL A 64 4.76 35.12 11.40
CA VAL A 64 4.21 34.22 10.38
C VAL A 64 5.17 34.08 9.19
N THR A 65 5.04 32.98 8.45
CA THR A 65 5.84 32.79 7.22
C THR A 65 5.47 33.81 6.14
N LYS A 66 6.47 34.25 5.35
CA LYS A 66 6.25 35.10 4.17
C LYS A 66 5.24 34.49 3.18
N TYR A 67 5.18 33.17 3.10
CA TYR A 67 4.21 32.45 2.28
C TYR A 67 2.76 32.74 2.69
N MET A 68 2.47 32.73 3.99
CA MET A 68 1.12 33.03 4.50
C MET A 68 0.70 34.48 4.19
N VAL A 69 1.62 35.43 4.31
CA VAL A 69 1.38 36.83 3.90
C VAL A 69 1.12 36.93 2.40
N LYS A 70 1.85 36.18 1.57
CA LYS A 70 1.61 36.12 0.11
C LYS A 70 0.22 35.56 -0.20
N GLN A 71 -0.19 34.49 0.48
CA GLN A 71 -1.51 33.90 0.33
C GLN A 71 -2.62 34.84 0.79
N ALA A 72 -2.47 35.51 1.93
CA ALA A 72 -3.46 36.46 2.45
C ALA A 72 -3.67 37.65 1.50
N ARG A 73 -2.59 38.21 0.94
CA ARG A 73 -2.69 39.27 -0.07
C ARG A 73 -3.33 38.80 -1.38
N LYS A 74 -3.02 37.58 -1.81
CA LYS A 74 -3.67 36.99 -2.99
C LYS A 74 -5.18 36.85 -2.74
N LEU A 75 -5.54 36.26 -1.60
CA LEU A 75 -6.92 36.05 -1.18
C LEU A 75 -7.69 37.37 -1.03
N LYS A 76 -7.07 38.40 -0.45
CA LYS A 76 -7.65 39.75 -0.33
C LYS A 76 -7.98 40.36 -1.70
N ARG A 77 -7.10 40.19 -2.69
CA ARG A 77 -7.32 40.72 -4.06
C ARG A 77 -8.42 39.96 -4.81
N GLU A 78 -8.51 38.66 -4.59
CA GLU A 78 -9.46 37.80 -5.33
C GLU A 78 -10.85 37.77 -4.69
N LYS A 79 -10.93 37.76 -3.35
CA LYS A 79 -12.17 37.51 -2.60
C LYS A 79 -12.48 38.56 -1.52
N GLY A 80 -11.64 39.58 -1.36
CA GLY A 80 -11.86 40.65 -0.39
C GLY A 80 -11.36 40.34 1.03
N ILE A 81 -11.71 41.24 1.94
CA ILE A 81 -11.29 41.21 3.35
C ILE A 81 -12.04 40.08 4.09
N LEU A 82 -11.35 39.38 4.99
CA LEU A 82 -11.89 38.27 5.77
C LEU A 82 -12.43 37.10 4.94
N ALA A 83 -12.02 36.98 3.68
CA ALA A 83 -12.34 35.81 2.87
C ALA A 83 -11.72 34.52 3.45
N ILE A 84 -12.47 33.43 3.37
CA ILE A 84 -12.02 32.11 3.81
C ILE A 84 -11.17 31.50 2.68
N PRO A 85 -9.93 31.03 2.95
CA PRO A 85 -9.14 30.34 1.95
C PRO A 85 -9.88 29.10 1.45
N ASP A 86 -9.84 28.85 0.14
CA ASP A 86 -10.40 27.60 -0.38
C ASP A 86 -9.76 26.40 0.31
N PRO A 87 -10.55 25.38 0.67
CA PRO A 87 -9.98 24.13 1.14
C PRO A 87 -8.99 23.63 0.07
N LYS A 88 -7.85 23.13 0.50
CA LYS A 88 -6.94 22.44 -0.43
C LYS A 88 -7.76 21.35 -1.11
N ASN A 89 -7.73 21.30 -2.44
CA ASN A 89 -8.14 20.12 -3.18
C ASN A 89 -7.30 18.97 -2.64
N SER A 90 -7.86 18.16 -1.75
CA SER A 90 -7.30 16.84 -1.54
C SER A 90 -7.45 16.15 -2.88
N ASN A 91 -6.36 15.59 -3.41
CA ASN A 91 -6.44 14.63 -4.50
C ASN A 91 -7.16 13.39 -3.95
N THR A 92 -8.47 13.52 -3.76
CA THR A 92 -9.35 12.46 -3.31
C THR A 92 -9.39 11.49 -4.46
N LEU A 93 -8.78 10.33 -4.27
CA LEU A 93 -8.83 9.27 -5.25
C LEU A 93 -10.29 8.95 -5.56
N SER A 94 -10.56 8.64 -6.82
CA SER A 94 -11.90 8.25 -7.23
C SER A 94 -12.37 7.08 -6.38
N LYS A 95 -13.65 7.06 -6.00
CA LYS A 95 -14.24 5.96 -5.22
C LYS A 95 -14.04 4.63 -5.92
N ASN A 96 -14.04 4.63 -7.26
CA ASN A 96 -13.80 3.45 -8.10
C ASN A 96 -12.38 2.91 -7.90
N THR A 97 -11.37 3.79 -7.84
CA THR A 97 -9.99 3.39 -7.57
C THR A 97 -9.85 2.74 -6.19
N VAL A 98 -10.51 3.31 -5.17
CA VAL A 98 -10.46 2.76 -3.82
C VAL A 98 -11.11 1.39 -3.75
N LYS A 99 -12.25 1.21 -4.44
CA LYS A 99 -12.93 -0.09 -4.54
C LYS A 99 -12.03 -1.12 -5.22
N LEU A 100 -11.45 -0.78 -6.37
CA LEU A 100 -10.57 -1.68 -7.11
C LEU A 100 -9.35 -2.12 -6.28
N VAL A 101 -8.68 -1.19 -5.57
CA VAL A 101 -7.58 -1.53 -4.66
C VAL A 101 -8.06 -2.44 -3.53
N THR A 102 -9.24 -2.17 -2.98
CA THR A 102 -9.85 -2.97 -1.91
C THR A 102 -10.12 -4.40 -2.39
N ASP A 103 -10.70 -4.54 -3.58
CA ASP A 103 -11.02 -5.83 -4.20
C ASP A 103 -9.73 -6.60 -4.52
N PHE A 104 -8.68 -5.91 -4.97
CA PHE A 104 -7.36 -6.50 -5.21
C PHE A 104 -6.74 -7.07 -3.92
N TYR A 105 -6.80 -6.33 -2.82
CA TYR A 105 -6.36 -6.85 -1.51
C TYR A 105 -7.20 -8.04 -1.04
N GLN A 106 -8.50 -8.06 -1.34
CA GLN A 106 -9.41 -9.14 -0.92
C GLN A 106 -9.35 -10.38 -1.81
N SER A 107 -8.64 -10.34 -2.94
CA SER A 107 -8.41 -11.51 -3.77
C SER A 107 -7.78 -12.63 -2.95
N ASP A 108 -8.30 -13.85 -3.12
CA ASP A 108 -7.78 -15.05 -2.45
C ASP A 108 -6.35 -15.40 -2.92
N GLU A 109 -5.93 -14.87 -4.08
CA GLU A 109 -4.56 -14.92 -4.58
C GLU A 109 -3.59 -14.07 -3.74
N ASN A 110 -4.08 -12.95 -3.19
CA ASN A 110 -3.26 -11.94 -2.52
C ASN A 110 -3.38 -11.99 -1.00
N SER A 111 -4.50 -12.49 -0.47
CA SER A 111 -4.73 -12.64 0.96
C SER A 111 -5.54 -13.89 1.31
N ARG A 112 -5.33 -14.45 2.51
CA ARG A 112 -6.09 -15.59 3.06
C ARG A 112 -6.83 -15.21 4.32
N VAL A 113 -8.02 -15.77 4.51
CA VAL A 113 -8.83 -15.54 5.71
C VAL A 113 -8.19 -16.23 6.91
N LEU A 114 -8.09 -15.54 8.06
CA LEU A 114 -7.65 -16.18 9.31
C LEU A 114 -8.75 -17.15 9.79
N PRO A 115 -8.42 -18.39 10.19
CA PRO A 115 -9.43 -19.43 10.45
C PRO A 115 -10.20 -19.23 11.75
N ARG A 116 -9.63 -18.54 12.76
CA ARG A 116 -10.25 -18.46 14.09
C ARG A 116 -11.37 -17.43 14.13
N ALA A 117 -12.50 -17.77 14.74
CA ALA A 117 -13.62 -16.83 14.94
C ALA A 117 -13.27 -15.58 15.78
N LYS A 118 -12.19 -15.64 16.58
CA LYS A 118 -11.67 -14.50 17.35
C LYS A 118 -10.96 -13.47 16.47
N ASP A 119 -10.51 -13.86 15.29
CA ASP A 119 -9.73 -13.03 14.37
C ASP A 119 -10.62 -12.10 13.54
N LYS A 120 -11.38 -11.26 14.21
CA LYS A 120 -12.26 -10.24 13.60
C LYS A 120 -11.84 -8.82 13.97
N VAL A 121 -12.06 -7.89 13.06
CA VAL A 121 -11.81 -6.45 13.23
C VAL A 121 -13.11 -5.68 13.14
N SER A 122 -13.36 -4.82 14.13
CA SER A 122 -14.50 -3.89 14.11
C SER A 122 -14.22 -2.71 13.19
N ILE A 123 -15.04 -2.52 12.17
CA ILE A 123 -14.93 -1.38 11.23
C ILE A 123 -15.79 -0.21 11.72
N LYS A 124 -17.00 -0.53 12.19
CA LYS A 124 -18.00 0.38 12.75
C LYS A 124 -18.73 -0.35 13.88
N LYS A 125 -19.51 0.38 14.69
CA LYS A 125 -20.34 -0.22 15.75
C LYS A 125 -21.13 -1.41 15.17
N ASN A 126 -20.93 -2.60 15.73
CA ASN A 126 -21.56 -3.87 15.35
C ASN A 126 -21.29 -4.40 13.92
N ILE A 127 -20.30 -3.87 13.20
CA ILE A 127 -19.87 -4.42 11.90
C ILE A 127 -18.47 -4.98 12.03
N TYR A 128 -18.37 -6.31 11.97
CA TYR A 128 -17.13 -7.05 12.07
C TYR A 128 -16.75 -7.65 10.72
N MET A 129 -15.46 -7.57 10.37
CA MET A 129 -14.89 -8.30 9.24
C MET A 129 -13.84 -9.27 9.75
N GLN A 130 -13.80 -10.46 9.17
CA GLN A 130 -12.77 -11.44 9.44
C GLN A 130 -11.41 -10.92 8.92
N LYS A 131 -10.36 -11.07 9.73
CA LYS A 131 -8.99 -10.71 9.34
C LYS A 131 -8.55 -11.58 8.17
N ARG A 132 -7.75 -10.97 7.30
CA ARG A 132 -7.13 -11.64 6.16
C ARG A 132 -5.63 -11.35 6.17
N LEU A 133 -4.80 -12.41 6.09
CA LEU A 133 -3.36 -12.32 5.99
C LEU A 133 -2.95 -12.08 4.55
N ILE A 134 -2.18 -11.03 4.30
CA ILE A 134 -1.54 -10.78 3.00
C ILE A 134 -0.38 -11.78 2.81
N LEU A 135 -0.32 -12.43 1.65
CA LEU A 135 0.63 -13.52 1.36
C LEU A 135 1.99 -13.09 0.81
N SER A 136 2.15 -11.80 0.51
CA SER A 136 3.34 -11.21 -0.13
C SER A 136 3.73 -9.89 0.54
N ASN A 137 4.94 -9.43 0.26
CA ASN A 137 5.37 -8.10 0.71
C ASN A 137 4.55 -7.01 0.03
N LEU A 138 4.35 -5.87 0.72
CA LEU A 138 3.56 -4.76 0.15
C LEU A 138 4.15 -4.22 -1.16
N ARG A 139 5.50 -4.29 -1.31
CA ARG A 139 6.18 -3.87 -2.54
C ARG A 139 5.85 -4.80 -3.70
N GLU A 140 6.03 -6.11 -3.52
CA GLU A 140 5.68 -7.13 -4.52
C GLU A 140 4.19 -7.05 -4.91
N LEU A 141 3.32 -6.91 -3.91
CA LEU A 141 1.88 -6.80 -4.10
C LEU A 141 1.52 -5.55 -4.93
N TYR A 142 2.22 -4.43 -4.70
CA TYR A 142 2.06 -3.22 -5.50
C TYR A 142 2.60 -3.38 -6.92
N SER A 143 3.72 -4.08 -7.12
CA SER A 143 4.23 -4.42 -8.45
C SER A 143 3.22 -5.26 -9.22
N CYS A 144 2.63 -6.29 -8.58
CA CYS A 144 1.56 -7.11 -9.18
C CYS A 144 0.34 -6.25 -9.55
N PHE A 145 -0.09 -5.36 -8.65
CA PHE A 145 -1.18 -4.43 -8.92
C PHE A 145 -0.91 -3.55 -10.16
N LYS A 146 0.33 -3.09 -10.35
CA LYS A 146 0.70 -2.27 -11.51
C LYS A 146 0.72 -3.07 -12.82
N CYS A 147 1.11 -4.34 -12.77
CA CYS A 147 1.04 -5.22 -13.93
C CYS A 147 -0.41 -5.52 -14.33
N GLU A 148 -1.29 -5.79 -13.37
CA GLU A 148 -2.71 -6.08 -13.65
C GLU A 148 -3.51 -4.83 -14.03
N CYS A 149 -3.10 -3.65 -13.55
CA CYS A 149 -3.83 -2.39 -13.69
C CYS A 149 -2.91 -1.23 -14.11
N PRO A 150 -2.30 -1.27 -15.32
CA PRO A 150 -1.31 -0.28 -15.76
C PRO A 150 -1.90 1.13 -15.90
N ASN A 151 -3.21 1.23 -16.21
CA ASN A 151 -3.89 2.51 -16.46
C ASN A 151 -4.12 3.36 -15.19
N TRP A 152 -3.94 2.80 -13.99
CA TRP A 152 -4.27 3.49 -12.73
C TRP A 152 -3.04 4.16 -12.10
N LYS A 153 -3.05 5.50 -12.07
CA LYS A 153 -2.00 6.35 -11.49
C LYS A 153 -2.11 6.46 -9.97
N ILE A 154 -1.86 5.35 -9.27
CA ILE A 154 -1.67 5.31 -7.80
C ILE A 154 -0.18 5.19 -7.49
N GLY A 155 0.31 5.89 -6.47
CA GLY A 155 1.66 5.71 -5.92
C GLY A 155 1.68 4.76 -4.72
N PHE A 156 2.83 4.12 -4.46
CA PHE A 156 2.99 3.11 -3.41
C PHE A 156 2.48 3.54 -2.03
N SER A 157 2.87 4.72 -1.54
CA SER A 157 2.43 5.22 -0.22
C SER A 157 0.91 5.32 -0.12
N LYS A 158 0.25 5.67 -1.22
CA LYS A 158 -1.21 5.80 -1.26
C LYS A 158 -1.89 4.45 -1.36
N PHE A 159 -1.33 3.50 -2.11
CA PHE A 159 -1.77 2.10 -2.14
C PHE A 159 -1.75 1.50 -0.72
N CYS A 160 -0.63 1.62 0.00
CA CYS A 160 -0.51 1.16 1.38
C CYS A 160 -1.49 1.86 2.34
N SER A 161 -1.78 3.14 2.12
CA SER A 161 -2.74 3.90 2.94
C SER A 161 -4.21 3.49 2.71
N ILE A 162 -4.53 2.92 1.55
CA ILE A 162 -5.89 2.45 1.21
C ILE A 162 -6.16 1.05 1.78
N ARG A 163 -5.11 0.33 2.18
CA ARG A 163 -5.21 -1.03 2.73
C ARG A 163 -6.32 -1.11 3.80
N PRO A 164 -7.33 -1.98 3.61
CA PRO A 164 -8.39 -2.17 4.58
C PRO A 164 -7.86 -2.62 5.95
N LYS A 165 -8.52 -2.20 7.03
CA LYS A 165 -8.07 -2.50 8.41
C LYS A 165 -8.01 -3.99 8.75
N TRP A 166 -8.83 -4.81 8.08
CA TRP A 166 -8.86 -6.26 8.28
C TRP A 166 -7.80 -7.01 7.47
N GLN A 167 -7.04 -6.32 6.61
CA GLN A 167 -5.91 -6.89 5.88
C GLN A 167 -4.63 -6.74 6.71
N VAL A 168 -4.14 -7.85 7.26
CA VAL A 168 -2.99 -7.91 8.18
C VAL A 168 -1.75 -8.44 7.48
N LEU A 169 -0.59 -7.98 7.92
CA LEU A 169 0.71 -8.50 7.46
C LEU A 169 1.17 -9.63 8.37
N ALA A 170 2.08 -10.47 7.85
CA ALA A 170 2.81 -11.45 8.63
C ALA A 170 3.51 -10.80 9.84
N GLY A 171 3.54 -11.51 10.96
CA GLY A 171 4.09 -11.05 12.24
C GLY A 171 3.06 -10.45 13.21
N SER A 172 1.82 -10.25 12.78
CA SER A 172 0.73 -9.88 13.68
C SER A 172 0.26 -11.08 14.52
N ALA A 173 -0.28 -10.84 15.73
CA ALA A 173 -0.80 -11.93 16.55
C ALA A 173 -1.88 -12.76 15.80
N GLY A 174 -1.70 -14.08 15.78
CA GLY A 174 -2.58 -15.04 15.09
C GLY A 174 -2.20 -15.36 13.64
N THR A 175 -1.24 -14.66 13.03
CA THR A 175 -0.88 -14.91 11.61
C THR A 175 -0.14 -16.22 11.36
N HIS A 176 0.39 -16.87 12.40
CA HIS A 176 1.00 -18.20 12.33
C HIS A 176 -0.03 -19.34 12.16
N THR A 177 -1.32 -19.03 12.27
CA THR A 177 -2.40 -20.02 12.18
C THR A 177 -3.01 -20.14 10.79
N VAL A 178 -2.44 -19.45 9.79
CA VAL A 178 -2.91 -19.52 8.41
C VAL A 178 -2.31 -20.73 7.73
N CYS A 179 -3.16 -21.54 7.11
CA CYS A 179 -2.72 -22.62 6.25
C CYS A 179 -2.13 -22.03 4.96
N VAL A 180 -0.92 -22.45 4.63
CA VAL A 180 -0.28 -22.17 3.35
C VAL A 180 -0.14 -23.46 2.57
N CYS A 181 -0.25 -23.38 1.25
CA CYS A 181 -0.01 -24.51 0.38
C CYS A 181 1.47 -24.91 0.46
N SER A 182 1.74 -26.17 0.81
CA SER A 182 3.10 -26.72 0.87
C SER A 182 3.82 -26.63 -0.48
N ILE A 183 3.13 -26.86 -1.59
CA ILE A 183 3.70 -26.78 -2.95
C ILE A 183 4.22 -25.35 -3.23
N HIS A 184 3.39 -24.33 -3.03
CA HIS A 184 3.80 -22.93 -3.22
C HIS A 184 4.82 -22.47 -2.17
N GLN A 185 4.72 -22.95 -0.93
CA GLN A 185 5.62 -22.54 0.15
C GLN A 185 7.01 -23.14 -0.02
N ASN A 186 7.12 -24.41 -0.40
CA ASN A 186 8.41 -25.07 -0.68
C ASN A 186 9.15 -24.35 -1.81
N MET A 187 8.44 -23.96 -2.86
CA MET A 187 9.01 -23.16 -3.95
C MET A 187 9.62 -21.85 -3.44
N LYS A 188 8.93 -21.12 -2.56
CA LYS A 188 9.48 -19.89 -1.97
C LYS A 188 10.70 -20.16 -1.11
N LEU A 189 10.66 -21.21 -0.27
CA LEU A 189 11.76 -21.55 0.62
C LEU A 189 13.02 -21.95 -0.16
N LEU A 190 12.87 -22.68 -1.28
CA LEU A 190 14.00 -23.05 -2.14
C LEU A 190 14.60 -21.84 -2.86
N LEU A 191 13.78 -20.95 -3.42
CA LEU A 191 14.26 -19.73 -4.06
C LEU A 191 14.99 -18.80 -3.08
N GLU A 192 14.52 -18.73 -1.83
CA GLU A 192 15.16 -17.94 -0.77
C GLU A 192 16.52 -18.51 -0.35
N ALA A 193 16.70 -19.83 -0.37
CA ALA A 193 17.96 -20.48 0.00
C ALA A 193 19.13 -20.03 -0.88
N VAL A 194 18.87 -19.77 -2.17
CA VAL A 194 19.88 -19.40 -3.17
C VAL A 194 19.75 -17.94 -3.63
N LYS A 195 18.88 -17.17 -2.95
CA LYS A 195 18.64 -15.72 -3.19
C LYS A 195 18.35 -15.38 -4.66
N ILE A 196 17.65 -16.27 -5.36
CA ILE A 196 17.21 -16.02 -6.74
C ILE A 196 16.19 -14.88 -6.72
N GLU A 197 16.41 -13.84 -7.53
CA GLU A 197 15.52 -12.67 -7.58
C GLU A 197 14.16 -12.98 -8.23
N GLU A 198 14.13 -13.96 -9.13
CA GLU A 198 12.92 -14.41 -9.81
C GLU A 198 11.93 -15.03 -8.84
N SER A 199 10.65 -14.70 -9.03
CA SER A 199 9.58 -15.38 -8.32
C SER A 199 9.27 -16.71 -9.01
N TYR A 200 8.62 -17.63 -8.28
CA TYR A 200 8.08 -18.86 -8.87
C TYR A 200 7.16 -18.58 -10.08
N LYS A 201 6.50 -17.41 -10.12
CA LYS A 201 5.64 -17.02 -11.24
C LYS A 201 6.46 -16.74 -12.50
N ASP A 202 7.68 -16.27 -12.34
CA ASP A 202 8.56 -15.96 -13.47
C ASP A 202 9.17 -17.25 -14.04
N LEU A 203 9.47 -18.23 -13.18
CA LEU A 203 9.84 -19.60 -13.61
C LEU A 203 8.71 -20.27 -14.40
N ILE A 204 7.46 -20.18 -13.93
CA ILE A 204 6.30 -20.69 -14.68
C ILE A 204 6.22 -20.02 -16.07
N LYS A 205 6.31 -18.69 -16.15
CA LYS A 205 6.24 -17.95 -17.41
C LYS A 205 7.37 -18.29 -18.38
N MET A 206 8.53 -18.72 -17.88
CA MET A 206 9.64 -19.16 -18.70
C MET A 206 9.30 -20.46 -19.42
N LEU A 207 8.67 -21.41 -18.71
CA LEU A 207 8.37 -22.74 -19.24
C LEU A 207 7.13 -22.78 -20.13
N VAL A 208 6.07 -22.06 -19.78
CA VAL A 208 4.80 -22.13 -20.52
C VAL A 208 4.63 -21.01 -21.53
N CYS A 209 4.08 -21.32 -22.71
CA CYS A 209 3.79 -20.29 -23.73
C CYS A 209 2.76 -19.26 -23.25
N ASN A 210 1.77 -19.71 -22.48
CA ASN A 210 0.69 -18.84 -21.99
C ASN A 210 0.13 -19.33 -20.65
N VAL A 211 0.31 -18.52 -19.61
CA VAL A 211 -0.15 -18.81 -18.23
C VAL A 211 -1.67 -18.82 -18.04
N GLU A 212 -2.44 -18.28 -18.98
CA GLU A 212 -3.91 -18.30 -18.95
C GLU A 212 -4.50 -19.46 -19.76
N ASN A 213 -3.70 -20.14 -20.58
CA ASN A 213 -4.14 -21.26 -21.40
C ASN A 213 -4.09 -22.57 -20.60
N SER A 214 -5.19 -23.33 -20.60
CA SER A 214 -5.29 -24.59 -19.87
C SER A 214 -4.38 -25.69 -20.42
N GLU A 215 -4.19 -25.77 -21.74
CA GLU A 215 -3.33 -26.78 -22.36
C GLU A 215 -1.87 -26.56 -21.96
N CYS A 216 -1.40 -25.30 -21.94
CA CYS A 216 -0.05 -24.97 -21.49
C CYS A 216 0.15 -25.30 -20.02
N MET A 217 -0.78 -24.89 -19.16
CA MET A 217 -0.65 -25.05 -17.71
C MET A 217 -0.95 -26.46 -17.19
N LEU A 218 -1.55 -27.32 -18.01
CA LEU A 218 -1.82 -28.73 -17.67
C LEU A 218 -0.91 -29.71 -18.41
N HIS A 219 0.18 -29.21 -19.00
CA HIS A 219 1.17 -30.02 -19.72
C HIS A 219 0.59 -30.78 -20.93
N HIS A 220 -0.33 -30.15 -21.65
CA HIS A 220 -0.94 -30.67 -22.89
C HIS A 220 -0.51 -29.88 -24.14
N CYS A 221 0.45 -28.96 -24.00
CA CYS A 221 0.94 -28.13 -25.10
C CYS A 221 2.32 -28.59 -25.56
N ASP A 222 2.43 -28.99 -26.83
CA ASP A 222 3.68 -29.47 -27.43
C ASP A 222 4.72 -28.36 -27.67
N ASN A 223 4.31 -27.09 -27.56
CA ASN A 223 5.19 -25.93 -27.80
C ASN A 223 5.81 -25.36 -26.51
N CYS A 224 5.44 -25.86 -25.34
CA CYS A 224 6.04 -25.42 -24.08
C CYS A 224 7.48 -25.94 -23.96
N LEU A 225 8.32 -25.22 -23.22
CA LEU A 225 9.70 -25.65 -23.00
C LEU A 225 9.72 -26.88 -22.07
N SER A 226 10.69 -27.75 -22.28
CA SER A 226 10.94 -28.88 -21.39
C SER A 226 11.63 -28.43 -20.10
N ASP A 227 11.59 -29.30 -19.11
CA ASP A 227 12.30 -29.13 -17.83
C ASP A 227 13.82 -28.96 -18.03
N ASP A 228 14.38 -29.50 -19.12
CA ASP A 228 15.80 -29.37 -19.46
C ASP A 228 16.19 -27.90 -19.65
N ALA A 229 15.33 -27.09 -20.28
CA ALA A 229 15.60 -25.66 -20.48
C ALA A 229 15.67 -24.90 -19.15
N LEU A 230 14.85 -25.30 -18.16
CA LEU A 230 14.92 -24.74 -16.81
C LEU A 230 16.18 -25.20 -16.09
N ILE A 231 16.56 -26.47 -16.23
CA ILE A 231 17.80 -27.01 -15.64
C ILE A 231 19.02 -26.28 -16.20
N GLU A 232 19.10 -26.07 -17.52
CA GLU A 232 20.19 -25.33 -18.16
C GLU A 232 20.24 -23.88 -17.65
N TYR A 233 19.09 -23.20 -17.58
CA TYR A 233 19.01 -21.84 -17.06
C TYR A 233 19.48 -21.74 -15.60
N LEU A 234 19.01 -22.64 -14.74
CA LEU A 234 19.39 -22.66 -13.33
C LEU A 234 20.86 -23.02 -13.15
N THR A 235 21.37 -23.97 -13.92
CA THR A 235 22.79 -24.36 -13.92
C THR A 235 23.67 -23.17 -14.28
N ALA A 236 23.36 -22.49 -15.39
CA ALA A 236 24.12 -21.32 -15.82
C ALA A 236 24.09 -20.21 -14.75
N LYS A 237 22.91 -19.95 -14.19
CA LYS A 237 22.72 -18.89 -13.20
C LYS A 237 23.43 -19.17 -11.87
N LEU A 238 23.41 -20.41 -11.40
CA LEU A 238 24.02 -20.77 -10.13
C LEU A 238 25.52 -21.00 -10.23
N SER A 239 26.03 -21.36 -11.41
CA SER A 239 27.47 -21.55 -11.65
C SER A 239 28.31 -20.27 -11.50
N GLU A 240 27.68 -19.09 -11.43
CA GLU A 240 28.38 -17.83 -11.15
C GLU A 240 28.81 -17.72 -9.68
N ASP A 241 28.01 -18.28 -8.77
CA ASP A 241 28.16 -18.11 -7.32
C ASP A 241 28.54 -19.41 -6.59
N TYR A 242 28.30 -20.58 -7.19
CA TYR A 242 28.45 -21.89 -6.55
C TYR A 242 29.04 -22.95 -7.48
N ASP A 243 29.81 -23.88 -6.92
CA ASP A 243 30.20 -25.12 -7.61
C ASP A 243 29.04 -26.14 -7.57
N LEU A 244 28.86 -26.94 -8.63
CA LEU A 244 27.73 -27.90 -8.72
C LEU A 244 27.73 -28.97 -7.61
N GLU A 245 28.93 -29.32 -7.13
CA GLU A 245 29.14 -30.28 -6.04
C GLU A 245 29.04 -29.63 -4.65
N GLU A 246 29.00 -28.29 -4.57
CA GLU A 246 28.90 -27.55 -3.31
C GLU A 246 27.58 -27.87 -2.61
N GLU A 247 27.63 -28.02 -1.28
CA GLU A 247 26.45 -28.26 -0.48
C GLU A 247 25.77 -26.96 -0.04
N ILE A 248 24.46 -26.88 -0.27
CA ILE A 248 23.63 -25.78 0.19
C ILE A 248 22.54 -26.27 1.15
N ILE A 249 22.24 -25.43 2.13
CA ILE A 249 21.23 -25.73 3.15
C ILE A 249 19.87 -25.24 2.65
N ILE A 250 18.95 -26.17 2.47
CA ILE A 250 17.56 -25.86 2.09
C ILE A 250 16.59 -26.18 3.22
N SER A 251 15.43 -25.53 3.17
CA SER A 251 14.29 -25.83 4.05
C SER A 251 13.08 -26.18 3.21
N GLN A 252 12.38 -27.26 3.52
CA GLN A 252 11.15 -27.65 2.82
C GLN A 252 10.17 -28.38 3.76
N TRP A 253 8.89 -28.30 3.47
CA TRP A 253 7.85 -29.08 4.13
C TRP A 253 7.71 -30.45 3.48
N VAL A 254 7.77 -31.50 4.28
CA VAL A 254 7.60 -32.90 3.84
C VAL A 254 6.35 -33.49 4.49
N ASN A 255 5.58 -34.25 3.71
CA ASN A 255 4.35 -34.93 4.13
C ASN A 255 4.57 -36.46 4.07
N THR A 256 5.17 -37.04 5.11
CA THR A 256 5.38 -38.50 5.22
C THR A 256 4.42 -39.17 6.21
N ASP A 257 3.96 -38.46 7.25
CA ASP A 257 2.91 -38.90 8.21
C ASP A 257 2.42 -37.71 9.07
N ARG A 258 3.36 -36.84 9.43
CA ARG A 258 3.11 -35.50 9.97
C ARG A 258 3.83 -34.51 9.07
N THR A 259 3.21 -33.36 8.83
CA THR A 259 3.88 -32.31 8.06
C THR A 259 4.94 -31.65 8.92
N GLU A 260 6.21 -31.79 8.52
CA GLU A 260 7.33 -31.18 9.22
C GLU A 260 8.21 -30.39 8.25
N MET A 261 8.83 -29.32 8.79
CA MET A 261 9.82 -28.56 8.04
C MET A 261 11.17 -29.22 8.26
N VAL A 262 11.71 -29.79 7.19
CA VAL A 262 13.02 -30.44 7.19
C VAL A 262 14.05 -29.44 6.69
N LYS A 263 15.18 -29.36 7.40
CA LYS A 263 16.40 -28.71 6.92
C LYS A 263 17.36 -29.78 6.46
N GLN A 264 17.81 -29.70 5.21
CA GLN A 264 18.73 -30.67 4.64
C GLN A 264 19.83 -29.97 3.85
N SER A 265 21.01 -30.57 3.87
CA SER A 265 22.14 -30.21 3.00
C SER A 265 22.00 -31.02 1.71
N ILE A 266 22.00 -30.36 0.56
CA ILE A 266 22.01 -31.01 -0.75
C ILE A 266 23.03 -30.33 -1.65
N SER A 267 23.58 -31.06 -2.63
CA SER A 267 24.41 -30.45 -3.65
C SER A 267 23.62 -29.46 -4.51
N VAL A 268 24.30 -28.48 -5.11
CA VAL A 268 23.69 -27.54 -6.05
C VAL A 268 23.03 -28.27 -7.23
N GLU A 269 23.66 -29.32 -7.76
CA GLU A 269 23.05 -30.17 -8.78
C GLU A 269 21.73 -30.81 -8.29
N GLY A 270 21.75 -31.36 -7.06
CA GLY A 270 20.57 -31.93 -6.42
C GLY A 270 19.46 -30.90 -6.19
N PHE A 271 19.85 -29.65 -5.87
CA PHE A 271 18.92 -28.54 -5.73
C PHE A 271 18.23 -28.18 -7.05
N ILE A 272 18.99 -28.09 -8.15
CA ILE A 272 18.45 -27.76 -9.47
C ILE A 272 17.43 -28.82 -9.89
N SER A 273 17.76 -30.11 -9.72
CA SER A 273 16.85 -31.22 -9.99
C SER A 273 15.58 -31.16 -9.14
N LEU A 274 15.72 -30.91 -7.83
CA LEU A 274 14.59 -30.78 -6.91
C LEU A 274 13.69 -29.59 -7.27
N LEU A 275 14.28 -28.43 -7.56
CA LEU A 275 13.54 -27.23 -7.92
C LEU A 275 12.78 -27.42 -9.22
N SER A 276 13.42 -28.00 -10.25
CA SER A 276 12.79 -28.29 -11.54
C SER A 276 11.55 -29.16 -11.38
N LYS A 277 11.67 -30.28 -10.65
CA LYS A 277 10.55 -31.18 -10.34
C LYS A 277 9.42 -30.50 -9.57
N LEU A 278 9.76 -29.58 -8.65
CA LEU A 278 8.73 -28.84 -7.92
C LEU A 278 8.03 -27.81 -8.82
N VAL A 279 8.73 -27.18 -9.77
CA VAL A 279 8.12 -26.30 -10.77
C VAL A 279 7.16 -27.06 -11.68
N GLU A 280 7.56 -28.25 -12.15
CA GLU A 280 6.72 -29.12 -12.98
C GLU A 280 5.37 -29.42 -12.30
N ASN A 281 5.39 -29.70 -11.00
CA ASN A 281 4.19 -29.91 -10.18
C ASN A 281 3.43 -28.61 -9.85
N LEU A 282 4.15 -27.50 -9.72
CA LEU A 282 3.59 -26.19 -9.37
C LEU A 282 2.74 -25.61 -10.50
N ILE A 283 3.14 -25.80 -11.76
CA ILE A 283 2.45 -25.26 -12.95
C ILE A 283 0.96 -25.63 -12.95
N PRO A 284 0.57 -26.93 -12.99
CA PRO A 284 -0.85 -27.31 -12.98
C PRO A 284 -1.54 -26.95 -11.67
N HIS A 285 -0.85 -27.09 -10.54
CA HIS A 285 -1.41 -26.74 -9.24
C HIS A 285 -1.79 -25.26 -9.14
N SER A 286 -0.94 -24.36 -9.65
CA SER A 286 -1.17 -22.93 -9.67
C SER A 286 -2.37 -22.56 -10.55
N TYR A 287 -2.48 -23.16 -11.73
CA TYR A 287 -3.61 -22.95 -12.63
C TYR A 287 -4.94 -23.44 -12.03
N ILE A 288 -4.97 -24.65 -11.49
CA ILE A 288 -6.16 -25.22 -10.87
C ILE A 288 -6.62 -24.36 -9.70
N THR A 289 -5.70 -23.98 -8.80
CA THR A 289 -6.02 -23.14 -7.63
C THR A 289 -6.61 -21.78 -8.05
N LYS A 290 -6.00 -21.14 -9.06
CA LYS A 290 -6.47 -19.86 -9.60
C LYS A 290 -7.82 -19.98 -10.30
N SER A 291 -8.01 -21.03 -11.10
CA SER A 291 -9.26 -21.30 -11.82
C SER A 291 -10.42 -21.60 -10.87
N GLN A 292 -10.18 -22.41 -9.83
CA GLN A 292 -11.14 -22.68 -8.76
C GLN A 292 -11.51 -21.41 -8.01
N SER A 293 -10.53 -20.60 -7.61
CA SER A 293 -10.76 -19.33 -6.90
C SER A 293 -11.57 -18.35 -7.74
N LYS A 294 -11.27 -18.23 -9.05
CA LYS A 294 -12.00 -17.38 -9.99
C LYS A 294 -13.45 -17.85 -10.19
N THR A 295 -13.64 -19.16 -10.36
CA THR A 295 -14.96 -19.77 -10.53
C THR A 295 -15.80 -19.59 -9.27
N PHE A 296 -15.22 -19.83 -8.10
CA PHE A 296 -15.89 -19.64 -6.82
C PHE A 296 -16.29 -18.18 -6.58
N LYS A 297 -15.42 -17.22 -6.93
CA LYS A 297 -15.74 -15.79 -6.86
C LYS A 297 -16.93 -15.43 -7.77
N LYS A 298 -16.94 -15.94 -9.01
CA LYS A 298 -18.04 -15.72 -9.96
C LYS A 298 -19.36 -16.28 -9.42
N LEU A 299 -19.36 -17.50 -8.90
CA LEU A 299 -20.55 -18.13 -8.31
C LEU A 299 -21.05 -17.39 -7.06
N LYS A 300 -20.16 -16.77 -6.29
CA LYS A 300 -20.54 -15.92 -5.14
C LYS A 300 -21.19 -14.60 -5.54
N GLU A 301 -20.71 -13.99 -6.63
CA GLU A 301 -21.22 -12.70 -7.10
C GLU A 301 -22.56 -12.86 -7.84
N ASP A 302 -22.73 -13.95 -8.58
CA ASP A 302 -23.94 -14.28 -9.34
C ASP A 302 -24.31 -15.77 -9.15
N PRO A 303 -24.94 -16.12 -8.01
CA PRO A 303 -25.32 -17.50 -7.73
C PRO A 303 -26.55 -17.89 -8.56
N PRO A 304 -26.54 -19.08 -9.21
CA PRO A 304 -27.72 -19.59 -9.89
C PRO A 304 -28.91 -19.75 -8.92
N LEU A 305 -30.12 -19.47 -9.41
CA LEU A 305 -31.35 -19.60 -8.63
C LEU A 305 -31.50 -21.00 -8.02
N ASN A 306 -31.86 -21.04 -6.73
CA ASN A 306 -32.10 -22.26 -5.97
C ASN A 306 -30.88 -23.23 -5.90
N THR A 307 -29.66 -22.68 -5.92
CA THR A 307 -28.43 -23.47 -5.76
C THR A 307 -27.70 -23.13 -4.47
N ALA A 308 -26.97 -24.11 -3.94
CA ALA A 308 -26.03 -23.93 -2.84
C ALA A 308 -24.62 -24.23 -3.35
N ILE A 309 -23.65 -23.39 -2.99
CA ILE A 309 -22.24 -23.62 -3.31
C ILE A 309 -21.63 -24.39 -2.15
N VAL A 310 -21.25 -25.65 -2.40
CA VAL A 310 -20.53 -26.46 -1.44
C VAL A 310 -19.03 -26.39 -1.77
N VAL A 311 -18.24 -25.90 -0.83
CA VAL A 311 -16.78 -25.94 -0.92
C VAL A 311 -16.31 -27.06 -0.01
N MET A 312 -15.69 -28.06 -0.60
CA MET A 312 -15.03 -29.14 0.12
C MET A 312 -13.54 -28.88 0.08
N ASP A 313 -12.96 -28.58 1.23
CA ASP A 313 -11.52 -28.44 1.41
C ASP A 313 -11.03 -29.67 2.19
N PHE A 314 -10.18 -30.48 1.57
CA PHE A 314 -9.52 -31.60 2.24
C PHE A 314 -8.31 -31.02 2.99
N SER A 315 -8.57 -30.48 4.17
CA SER A 315 -7.57 -29.72 4.93
C SER A 315 -6.56 -30.64 5.61
N GLU A 316 -5.39 -30.81 5.02
CA GLU A 316 -4.14 -31.02 5.77
C GLU A 316 -3.66 -29.65 6.25
N ASN A 317 -4.09 -29.23 7.45
CA ASN A 317 -3.79 -27.90 7.98
C ASN A 317 -2.31 -27.79 8.39
N LEU A 318 -1.51 -27.08 7.60
CA LEU A 318 -0.12 -26.75 7.94
C LEU A 318 -0.06 -25.61 8.97
N PHE A 319 0.53 -25.87 10.13
CA PHE A 319 0.84 -24.84 11.14
C PHE A 319 2.26 -24.32 10.93
N LEU A 320 2.40 -23.05 10.54
CA LEU A 320 3.71 -22.38 10.45
C LEU A 320 4.24 -22.07 11.86
N HIS A 321 4.92 -23.02 12.49
CA HIS A 321 5.73 -22.75 13.68
C HIS A 321 7.12 -22.30 13.25
N HIS A 322 7.41 -21.00 13.37
CA HIS A 322 8.79 -20.53 13.37
C HIS A 322 9.43 -20.87 14.72
N SER A 323 10.44 -21.74 14.69
CA SER A 323 11.42 -21.89 15.78
C SER A 323 12.10 -20.54 15.96
N LYS A 324 12.03 -20.00 17.17
CA LYS A 324 12.74 -18.77 17.56
C LYS A 324 14.24 -18.93 17.48
#